data_AF-A0A7V7CSE6-F1
#
_entry.id   AF-A0A7V7CSE6-F1
#
_cell.length_a   1.000
_cell.length_b   1.000
_cell.length_c   1.000
_cell.angle_alpha   90.00
_cell.angle_beta   90.00
_cell.angle_gamma   90.00
#
_symmetry.space_group_name_H-M   'P 1'
#
loop_
_entity.id
_entity.type
_entity.pdbx_description
1 polymer ?
#
loop_
_entity_poly.entity_id
_entity_poly.type
_entity_poly.pdbx_seq_one_letter_code
_entity_poly.pdbx_strand_id
1 'polypeptide(L)'
;AQDVVHIIQGAMEDKTLPDPELRATLDRIKAVAIIPPNIYETVRIENSEKEKKTTKITVHAPARIKLTLSEVDQDLFSNLSKLFGKDYFASFDGVPFLHMEPQADEKIRSAYAKEILPAIEHNPVLIFHLRPGVKFHDGHVFDAGDVKFTYDAIMDPANLSPRTSDYEPVKQVQVMDPLTVRIVYKRLYSQALGTWGMGILPEHLLNRNVLLKEAEDSGAPLDKISIRQSGFNRHPIGCGPFFFEEWKSDQFIALSGFDRYWEGPPHYRKFFLRIVPDLLTQEMEFYSGTLDSYDVQPHQVERLEKDERFQCFSGTSFGYSYIGYNMRRAPFDDMRVRRALSMAIDVNKIIDYVLYKQAERITGPFVKQTDYYDHNIPPIPYDPKGALKLLEEAGWRRNAQGWLEKNGKRLAFTLITNSGNDIRKAVLAIAQDSWKQIGIDVRTDMLEWSVFIQERVDKADFDAVILGWVMGIEPDLYQIWHSSQTHPYQLNFVGFKNKEADELIVKIRQEYNHEKQVQYCRRLHEIIAREQPYTFLYVGKWTAVLDKRILIKDLDKDGGMLYRKIKPTKTGNYTFHFNRWMKVPEMPELTPGN
;
A
#
# COMPACT_ATOMS: atom_id res chain seq x y z
N ALA A 1 41.50 7.33 3.30
CA ALA A 1 40.56 6.78 4.31
C ALA A 1 40.91 7.28 5.70
N GLN A 2 42.13 7.06 6.20
CA GLN A 2 42.55 7.50 7.53
C GLN A 2 42.40 9.03 7.75
N ASP A 3 42.82 9.84 6.77
CA ASP A 3 42.72 11.31 6.88
C ASP A 3 41.26 11.78 7.02
N VAL A 4 40.35 11.16 6.26
CA VAL A 4 38.92 11.47 6.33
C VAL A 4 38.36 11.10 7.69
N VAL A 5 38.74 9.95 8.26
CA VAL A 5 38.35 9.56 9.61
C VAL A 5 38.84 10.59 10.64
N HIS A 6 40.09 11.04 10.51
CA HIS A 6 40.66 12.05 11.41
C HIS A 6 39.93 13.40 11.30
N ILE A 7 39.58 13.83 10.08
CA ILE A 7 38.78 15.06 9.86
C ILE A 7 37.41 14.95 10.53
N ILE A 8 36.70 13.83 10.36
CA ILE A 8 35.38 13.64 10.99
C ILE A 8 35.51 13.64 12.51
N GLN A 9 36.47 12.90 13.07
CA GLN A 9 36.68 12.82 14.51
C GLN A 9 37.05 14.19 15.11
N GLY A 10 37.94 14.94 14.45
CA GLY A 10 38.28 16.31 14.87
C GLY A 10 37.08 17.25 14.81
N ALA A 11 36.26 17.17 13.77
CA ALA A 11 35.03 17.96 13.67
C ALA A 11 33.99 17.58 14.75
N MET A 12 33.90 16.30 15.12
CA MET A 12 33.02 15.86 16.21
C MET A 12 33.42 16.48 17.56
N GLU A 13 34.73 16.60 17.82
CA GLU A 13 35.30 17.21 19.05
C GLU A 13 35.21 18.74 19.06
N ASP A 14 35.27 19.39 17.89
CA ASP A 14 35.17 20.85 17.77
C ASP A 14 33.73 21.35 17.99
N LYS A 15 33.48 21.82 19.22
CA LYS A 15 32.20 22.43 19.62
C LYS A 15 32.01 23.87 19.12
N THR A 16 33.01 24.46 18.47
CA THR A 16 32.97 25.86 18.01
C THR A 16 32.50 26.00 16.56
N LEU A 17 32.23 24.89 15.87
CA LEU A 17 31.68 24.87 14.52
C LEU A 17 30.34 25.66 14.45
N PRO A 18 30.25 26.71 13.63
CA PRO A 18 29.12 27.64 13.65
C PRO A 18 27.87 27.14 12.93
N ASP A 19 27.96 26.08 12.11
CA ASP A 19 26.85 25.56 11.30
C ASP A 19 25.99 24.58 12.13
N PRO A 20 24.72 24.93 12.46
CA PRO A 20 23.89 24.11 13.34
C PRO A 20 23.48 22.77 12.73
N GLU A 21 23.29 22.69 11.41
CA GLU A 21 22.89 21.46 10.72
C GLU A 21 24.05 20.46 10.68
N LEU A 22 25.26 20.95 10.37
CA LEU A 22 26.47 20.15 10.44
C LEU A 22 26.73 19.67 11.87
N ARG A 23 26.57 20.54 12.87
CA ARG A 23 26.75 20.16 14.28
C ARG A 23 25.77 19.05 14.67
N ALA A 24 24.49 19.19 14.32
CA ALA A 24 23.48 18.16 14.58
C ALA A 24 23.83 16.81 13.92
N THR A 25 24.31 16.82 12.67
CA THR A 25 24.81 15.61 12.00
C THR A 25 26.00 14.98 12.73
N LEU A 26 26.99 15.78 13.14
CA LEU A 26 28.17 15.30 13.87
C LEU A 26 27.79 14.69 15.23
N ASP A 27 26.85 15.31 15.95
CA ASP A 27 26.34 14.82 17.24
C ASP A 27 25.63 13.46 17.14
N ARG A 28 25.11 13.11 15.96
CA ARG A 28 24.49 11.81 15.70
C ARG A 28 25.51 10.71 15.44
N ILE A 29 26.75 11.02 15.07
CA ILE A 29 27.78 10.02 14.77
C ILE A 29 28.28 9.40 16.09
N LYS A 30 27.96 8.13 16.31
CA LYS A 30 28.42 7.35 17.48
C LYS A 30 29.77 6.70 17.26
N ALA A 31 30.06 6.28 16.03
CA ALA A 31 31.32 5.61 15.70
C ALA A 31 31.70 5.85 14.24
N VAL A 32 33.01 5.96 14.02
CA VAL A 32 33.64 6.03 12.70
C VAL A 32 34.60 4.85 12.58
N ALA A 33 34.45 4.06 11.52
CA ALA A 33 35.30 2.89 11.29
C ALA A 33 35.71 2.80 9.82
N ILE A 34 36.86 2.17 9.55
CA ILE A 34 37.30 1.83 8.20
C ILE A 34 36.86 0.40 7.90
N ILE A 35 36.09 0.24 6.83
CA ILE A 35 35.86 -1.05 6.20
C ILE A 35 37.07 -1.29 5.28
N PRO A 36 37.83 -2.38 5.48
CA PRO A 36 38.99 -2.66 4.65
C PRO A 36 38.56 -2.92 3.19
N PRO A 37 39.47 -2.75 2.22
CA PRO A 37 39.21 -3.14 0.84
C PRO A 37 38.79 -4.61 0.78
N ASN A 38 37.84 -4.94 -0.09
CA ASN A 38 37.41 -6.32 -0.29
C ASN A 38 37.11 -6.61 -1.76
N ILE A 39 37.29 -7.88 -2.13
CA ILE A 39 36.92 -8.39 -3.44
C ILE A 39 35.68 -9.26 -3.27
N TYR A 40 34.65 -9.02 -4.06
CA TYR A 40 33.45 -9.84 -4.07
C TYR A 40 32.87 -9.96 -5.48
N GLU A 41 32.10 -11.02 -5.70
CA GLU A 41 31.45 -11.29 -6.98
C GLU A 41 29.94 -11.07 -6.87
N THR A 42 29.34 -10.53 -7.92
CA THR A 42 27.89 -10.45 -8.09
C THR A 42 27.51 -10.84 -9.50
N VAL A 43 26.30 -11.36 -9.68
CA VAL A 43 25.77 -11.76 -10.99
C VAL A 43 24.59 -10.89 -11.35
N ARG A 44 24.56 -10.41 -12.59
CA ARG A 44 23.41 -9.70 -13.17
C ARG A 44 22.78 -10.58 -14.24
N ILE A 45 21.46 -10.70 -14.18
CA ILE A 45 20.67 -11.40 -15.18
C ILE A 45 19.79 -10.35 -15.86
N GLU A 46 20.08 -10.08 -17.13
CA GLU A 46 19.25 -9.23 -17.97
C GLU A 46 18.24 -10.13 -18.70
N ASN A 47 16.95 -9.93 -18.40
CA ASN A 47 15.87 -10.57 -19.14
C ASN A 47 15.52 -9.69 -20.35
N SER A 48 15.94 -10.10 -21.54
CA SER A 48 15.38 -9.57 -22.79
C SER A 48 14.26 -10.49 -23.28
N GLU A 49 13.37 -9.97 -24.14
CA GLU A 49 12.29 -10.78 -24.76
C GLU A 49 12.80 -12.00 -25.56
N LYS A 50 14.12 -12.10 -25.83
CA LYS A 50 14.69 -13.14 -26.69
C LYS A 50 15.76 -14.01 -26.03
N GLU A 51 16.47 -13.56 -24.99
CA GLU A 51 17.52 -14.33 -24.29
C GLU A 51 17.80 -13.82 -22.87
N LYS A 52 18.21 -14.73 -21.96
CA LYS A 52 18.76 -14.39 -20.63
C LYS A 52 20.26 -14.15 -20.75
N LYS A 53 20.70 -12.91 -20.59
CA LYS A 53 22.13 -12.58 -20.57
C LYS A 53 22.61 -12.51 -19.13
N THR A 54 23.50 -13.43 -18.76
CA THR A 54 24.13 -13.45 -17.44
C THR A 54 25.48 -12.77 -17.52
N THR A 55 25.69 -11.74 -16.70
CA THR A 55 26.96 -11.02 -16.59
C THR A 55 27.51 -11.21 -15.18
N LYS A 56 28.67 -11.85 -15.08
CA LYS A 56 29.42 -11.96 -13.83
C LYS A 56 30.21 -10.67 -13.62
N ILE A 57 30.17 -10.11 -12.42
CA ILE A 57 30.84 -8.86 -12.07
C ILE A 57 31.71 -9.10 -10.84
N THR A 58 33.01 -8.97 -11.00
CA THR A 58 33.98 -8.98 -9.90
C THR A 58 34.27 -7.54 -9.49
N VAL A 59 34.05 -7.23 -8.21
CA VAL A 59 34.19 -5.88 -7.65
C VAL A 59 35.40 -5.85 -6.72
N HIS A 60 36.36 -4.98 -7.01
CA HIS A 60 37.51 -4.70 -6.16
C HIS A 60 37.23 -3.44 -5.34
N ALA A 61 36.34 -3.54 -4.35
CA ALA A 61 35.93 -2.36 -3.61
C ALA A 61 37.10 -1.80 -2.78
N PRO A 62 37.37 -0.49 -2.86
CA PRO A 62 38.41 0.15 -2.05
C PRO A 62 37.98 0.23 -0.58
N ALA A 63 38.89 0.68 0.28
CA ALA A 63 38.55 0.94 1.68
C ALA A 63 37.39 1.95 1.78
N ARG A 64 36.41 1.66 2.64
CA ARG A 64 35.22 2.51 2.84
C ARG A 64 35.19 3.03 4.27
N ILE A 65 34.45 4.11 4.50
CA ILE A 65 34.26 4.68 5.83
C ILE A 65 32.83 4.38 6.26
N LYS A 66 32.69 3.75 7.42
CA LYS A 66 31.41 3.45 8.05
C LYS A 66 31.16 4.45 9.16
N LEU A 67 30.07 5.19 9.04
CA LEU A 67 29.51 6.02 10.10
C LEU A 67 28.36 5.26 10.75
N THR A 68 28.41 5.07 12.06
CA THR A 68 27.30 4.52 12.83
C THR A 68 26.59 5.65 13.53
N LEU A 69 25.31 5.84 13.22
CA LEU A 69 24.52 6.94 13.77
C LEU A 69 23.64 6.49 14.94
N SER A 70 23.28 7.43 15.82
CA SER A 70 22.30 7.25 16.87
C SER A 70 20.87 7.14 16.36
N GLU A 71 20.57 7.87 15.28
CA GLU A 71 19.29 7.96 14.59
C GLU A 71 19.53 8.16 13.09
N VAL A 72 18.48 7.99 12.27
CA VAL A 72 18.62 8.20 10.83
C VAL A 72 18.82 9.69 10.56
N ASP A 73 19.90 10.01 9.85
CA ASP A 73 20.13 11.32 9.28
C ASP A 73 20.07 11.23 7.76
N GLN A 74 18.96 11.69 7.19
CA GLN A 74 18.73 11.72 5.75
C GLN A 74 19.60 12.76 5.02
N ASP A 75 20.05 13.80 5.74
CA ASP A 75 20.81 14.93 5.20
C ASP A 75 22.33 14.76 5.49
N LEU A 76 22.74 13.63 6.07
CA LEU A 76 24.10 13.29 6.49
C LEU A 76 25.18 13.75 5.49
N PHE A 77 25.10 13.28 4.25
CA PHE A 77 26.13 13.57 3.24
C PHE A 77 26.05 15.00 2.71
N SER A 78 24.85 15.60 2.68
CA SER A 78 24.69 17.02 2.36
C SER A 78 25.41 17.88 3.41
N ASN A 79 25.22 17.58 4.69
CA ASN A 79 25.85 18.31 5.79
C ASN A 79 27.37 18.07 5.83
N LEU A 80 27.82 16.82 5.70
CA LEU A 80 29.26 16.52 5.65
C LEU A 80 29.96 17.16 4.44
N SER A 81 29.25 17.46 3.34
CA SER A 81 29.84 18.18 2.21
C SER A 81 30.34 19.59 2.57
N LYS A 82 29.83 20.17 3.67
CA LYS A 82 30.33 21.44 4.22
C LYS A 82 31.75 21.32 4.79
N LEU A 83 32.18 20.12 5.20
CA LEU A 83 33.55 19.83 5.65
C LEU A 83 34.47 19.46 4.49
N PHE A 84 33.98 18.67 3.53
CA PHE A 84 34.82 18.07 2.49
C PHE A 84 34.76 18.78 1.12
N GLY A 85 33.84 19.73 0.96
CA GLY A 85 33.51 20.35 -0.32
C GLY A 85 32.30 19.70 -0.99
N LYS A 86 31.57 20.51 -1.77
CA LYS A 86 30.28 20.15 -2.38
C LYS A 86 30.35 18.90 -3.27
N ASP A 87 31.46 18.73 -3.99
CA ASP A 87 31.60 17.66 -4.97
C ASP A 87 32.26 16.40 -4.42
N TYR A 88 32.66 16.39 -3.13
CA TYR A 88 33.44 15.31 -2.54
C TYR A 88 32.77 13.95 -2.74
N PHE A 89 31.51 13.81 -2.33
CA PHE A 89 30.76 12.56 -2.45
C PHE A 89 30.31 12.23 -3.87
N ALA A 90 30.27 13.22 -4.77
CA ALA A 90 29.91 13.01 -6.17
C ALA A 90 31.12 12.62 -7.05
N SER A 91 32.34 12.85 -6.56
CA SER A 91 33.58 12.67 -7.33
C SER A 91 34.04 11.22 -7.51
N PHE A 92 33.45 10.26 -6.76
CA PHE A 92 33.88 8.87 -6.81
C PHE A 92 33.44 8.18 -8.11
N ASP A 93 34.41 7.65 -8.85
CA ASP A 93 34.19 6.80 -10.02
C ASP A 93 34.37 5.31 -9.66
N GLY A 94 33.27 4.56 -9.71
CA GLY A 94 33.24 3.13 -9.43
C GLY A 94 33.71 2.26 -10.60
N VAL A 95 33.72 2.77 -11.84
CA VAL A 95 33.97 1.97 -13.05
C VAL A 95 35.32 1.23 -13.03
N PRO A 96 36.43 1.83 -12.56
CA PRO A 96 37.73 1.16 -12.49
C PRO A 96 37.76 -0.05 -11.55
N PHE A 97 36.81 -0.15 -10.61
CA PHE A 97 36.74 -1.21 -9.61
C PHE A 97 35.85 -2.38 -10.02
N LEU A 98 35.21 -2.32 -11.20
CA LEU A 98 34.32 -3.35 -11.72
C LEU A 98 34.95 -4.06 -12.94
N HIS A 99 35.10 -5.38 -12.82
CA HIS A 99 35.45 -6.27 -13.93
C HIS A 99 34.23 -7.12 -14.32
N MET A 100 33.84 -7.10 -15.59
CA MET A 100 32.61 -7.74 -16.08
C MET A 100 32.91 -8.81 -17.13
N GLU A 101 32.24 -9.96 -16.99
CA GLU A 101 32.34 -11.10 -17.90
C GLU A 101 30.92 -11.57 -18.31
N PRO A 102 30.52 -11.42 -19.59
CA PRO A 102 31.25 -10.75 -20.67
C PRO A 102 31.37 -9.23 -20.46
N GLN A 103 32.34 -8.59 -21.13
CA GLN A 103 32.49 -7.13 -21.09
C GLN A 103 31.23 -6.45 -21.63
N ALA A 104 30.73 -5.47 -20.88
CA ALA A 104 29.60 -4.64 -21.28
C ALA A 104 30.07 -3.29 -21.82
N ASP A 105 29.19 -2.58 -22.54
CA ASP A 105 29.46 -1.22 -22.98
C ASP A 105 29.63 -0.27 -21.79
N GLU A 106 30.25 0.89 -22.05
CA GLU A 106 30.58 1.88 -21.03
C GLU A 106 29.35 2.41 -20.28
N LYS A 107 28.21 2.53 -20.95
CA LYS A 107 26.97 3.02 -20.34
C LYS A 107 26.43 2.02 -19.33
N ILE A 108 26.41 0.73 -19.68
CA ILE A 108 26.03 -0.35 -18.77
C ILE A 108 27.02 -0.45 -17.61
N ARG A 109 28.33 -0.40 -17.90
CA ARG A 109 29.38 -0.41 -16.87
C ARG A 109 29.21 0.73 -15.86
N SER A 110 28.99 1.95 -16.35
CA SER A 110 28.75 3.12 -15.50
C SER A 110 27.48 2.99 -14.67
N ALA A 111 26.39 2.47 -15.25
CA ALA A 111 25.15 2.21 -14.52
C ALA A 111 25.35 1.18 -13.40
N TYR A 112 26.01 0.06 -13.68
CA TYR A 112 26.31 -0.97 -12.69
C TYR A 112 27.30 -0.50 -11.62
N ALA A 113 28.29 0.31 -11.98
CA ALA A 113 29.20 0.90 -11.00
C ALA A 113 28.45 1.75 -9.97
N LYS A 114 27.52 2.61 -10.42
CA LYS A 114 26.69 3.44 -9.54
C LYS A 114 25.77 2.64 -8.64
N GLU A 115 25.27 1.49 -9.10
CA GLU A 115 24.37 0.65 -8.33
C GLU A 115 25.11 -0.25 -7.33
N ILE A 116 26.20 -0.89 -7.77
CA ILE A 116 26.91 -1.93 -7.01
C ILE A 116 27.90 -1.32 -6.03
N LEU A 117 28.59 -0.25 -6.44
CA LEU A 117 29.59 0.44 -5.64
C LEU A 117 29.31 1.95 -5.60
N PRO A 118 28.19 2.37 -4.98
CA PRO A 118 27.88 3.79 -4.87
C PRO A 118 28.89 4.50 -3.97
N ALA A 119 29.14 5.79 -4.25
CA ALA A 119 30.01 6.64 -3.47
C ALA A 119 29.56 6.77 -2.00
N ILE A 120 28.25 6.80 -1.79
CA ILE A 120 27.58 6.92 -0.50
C ILE A 120 26.47 5.88 -0.39
N GLU A 121 26.25 5.36 0.81
CA GLU A 121 25.14 4.46 1.09
C GLU A 121 24.51 4.80 2.45
N HIS A 122 23.18 4.68 2.54
CA HIS A 122 22.47 4.66 3.80
C HIS A 122 22.01 3.22 4.08
N ASN A 123 22.24 2.72 5.28
CA ASN A 123 21.70 1.45 5.73
C ASN A 123 20.91 1.62 7.03
N PRO A 124 19.69 2.21 6.97
CA PRO A 124 18.80 2.28 8.12
C PRO A 124 18.61 0.91 8.76
N VAL A 125 18.46 0.92 10.07
CA VAL A 125 18.31 -0.30 10.87
C VAL A 125 17.05 -0.19 11.70
N LEU A 126 16.20 -1.20 11.60
CA LEU A 126 15.06 -1.39 12.49
C LEU A 126 15.36 -2.59 13.40
N ILE A 127 15.22 -2.41 14.71
CA ILE A 127 15.39 -3.47 15.70
C ILE A 127 14.03 -3.72 16.34
N PHE A 128 13.52 -4.93 16.20
CA PHE A 128 12.30 -5.37 16.87
C PHE A 128 12.65 -6.21 18.08
N HIS A 129 12.03 -5.87 19.21
CA HIS A 129 12.01 -6.70 20.41
C HIS A 129 10.64 -7.39 20.50
N LEU A 130 10.64 -8.70 20.33
CA LEU A 130 9.44 -9.51 20.25
C LEU A 130 8.85 -9.76 21.64
N ARG A 131 7.53 -9.89 21.70
CA ARG A 131 6.83 -10.23 22.94
C ARG A 131 7.19 -11.66 23.35
N PRO A 132 7.70 -11.89 24.59
CA PRO A 132 7.99 -13.23 25.06
C PRO A 132 6.71 -14.06 25.26
N GLY A 133 6.80 -15.37 25.05
CA GLY A 133 5.77 -16.33 25.43
C GLY A 133 4.53 -16.40 24.53
N VAL A 134 4.55 -15.72 23.38
CA VAL A 134 3.52 -15.88 22.35
C VAL A 134 3.60 -17.31 21.78
N LYS A 135 2.44 -17.92 21.52
CA LYS A 135 2.36 -19.27 20.97
C LYS A 135 1.52 -19.30 19.71
N PHE A 136 1.93 -20.15 18.78
CA PHE A 136 1.07 -20.63 17.72
C PHE A 136 -0.06 -21.49 18.28
N HIS A 137 -1.12 -21.70 17.50
CA HIS A 137 -2.29 -22.46 17.92
C HIS A 137 -1.97 -23.92 18.31
N ASP A 138 -0.96 -24.52 17.69
CA ASP A 138 -0.44 -25.86 18.02
C ASP A 138 0.42 -25.90 19.30
N GLY A 139 0.73 -24.74 19.89
CA GLY A 139 1.51 -24.60 21.11
C GLY A 139 3.01 -24.35 20.89
N HIS A 140 3.51 -24.34 19.65
CA HIS A 140 4.87 -23.90 19.35
C HIS A 140 5.07 -22.44 19.80
N VAL A 141 6.26 -22.12 20.31
CA VAL A 141 6.56 -20.76 20.78
C VAL A 141 6.97 -19.92 19.58
N PHE A 142 6.32 -18.77 19.38
CA PHE A 142 6.70 -17.81 18.35
C PHE A 142 8.02 -17.12 18.70
N ASP A 143 8.92 -17.02 17.73
CA ASP A 143 10.21 -16.37 17.91
C ASP A 143 10.72 -15.59 16.66
N ALA A 144 11.95 -15.07 16.77
CA ALA A 144 12.62 -14.30 15.72
C ALA A 144 12.88 -15.11 14.43
N GLY A 145 12.99 -16.44 14.52
CA GLY A 145 13.10 -17.35 13.39
C GLY A 145 11.87 -17.29 12.49
N ASP A 146 10.67 -17.27 13.07
CA ASP A 146 9.41 -17.16 12.32
C ASP A 146 9.30 -15.82 11.55
N VAL A 147 9.78 -14.73 12.16
CA VAL A 147 9.81 -13.41 11.50
C VAL A 147 10.74 -13.44 10.28
N LYS A 148 11.95 -14.00 10.45
CA LYS A 148 12.90 -14.15 9.34
C LYS A 148 12.33 -15.06 8.26
N PHE A 149 11.76 -16.20 8.64
CA PHE A 149 11.15 -17.15 7.72
C PHE A 149 10.02 -16.49 6.90
N THR A 150 9.16 -15.71 7.55
CA THR A 150 8.07 -14.99 6.88
C THR A 150 8.61 -14.04 5.81
N TYR A 151 9.67 -13.30 6.12
CA TYR A 151 10.35 -12.44 5.13
C TYR A 151 10.95 -13.28 3.98
N ASP A 152 11.69 -14.34 4.30
CA ASP A 152 12.31 -15.19 3.28
C ASP A 152 11.25 -15.81 2.36
N ALA A 153 10.12 -16.25 2.92
CA ALA A 153 8.98 -16.81 2.18
C ALA A 153 8.34 -15.78 1.22
N ILE A 154 8.23 -14.52 1.63
CA ILE A 154 7.74 -13.43 0.77
C ILE A 154 8.72 -13.15 -0.38
N MET A 155 10.02 -13.24 -0.12
CA MET A 155 11.06 -12.97 -1.10
C MET A 155 11.39 -14.15 -2.00
N ASP A 156 10.95 -15.37 -1.66
CA ASP A 156 11.11 -16.56 -2.49
C ASP A 156 10.26 -16.45 -3.78
N PRO A 157 10.88 -16.40 -4.98
CA PRO A 157 10.16 -16.33 -6.24
C PRO A 157 9.20 -17.51 -6.49
N ALA A 158 9.44 -18.67 -5.88
CA ALA A 158 8.56 -19.83 -6.00
C ALA A 158 7.16 -19.57 -5.40
N ASN A 159 7.09 -18.68 -4.40
CA ASN A 159 5.84 -18.36 -3.72
C ASN A 159 5.00 -17.28 -4.44
N LEU A 160 5.57 -16.58 -5.43
CA LEU A 160 4.88 -15.55 -6.22
C LEU A 160 4.13 -14.53 -5.34
N SER A 161 4.74 -14.10 -4.24
CA SER A 161 4.11 -13.18 -3.29
C SER A 161 3.81 -11.83 -3.96
N PRO A 162 2.58 -11.30 -3.86
CA PRO A 162 2.29 -9.95 -4.34
C PRO A 162 2.96 -8.86 -3.50
N ARG A 163 3.56 -9.21 -2.35
CA ARG A 163 4.22 -8.28 -1.42
C ARG A 163 5.73 -8.14 -1.61
N THR A 164 6.34 -8.83 -2.58
CA THR A 164 7.79 -8.78 -2.79
C THR A 164 8.30 -7.33 -2.98
N SER A 165 7.52 -6.45 -3.60
CA SER A 165 7.88 -5.03 -3.78
C SER A 165 8.05 -4.26 -2.46
N ASP A 166 7.25 -4.61 -1.45
CA ASP A 166 7.25 -3.92 -0.15
C ASP A 166 8.54 -4.22 0.63
N TYR A 167 9.11 -5.40 0.38
CA TYR A 167 10.31 -5.91 1.05
C TYR A 167 11.58 -5.79 0.21
N GLU A 168 11.50 -5.40 -1.06
CA GLU A 168 12.68 -5.12 -1.89
C GLU A 168 13.68 -4.16 -1.21
N PRO A 169 13.27 -3.08 -0.52
CA PRO A 169 14.21 -2.18 0.16
C PRO A 169 15.06 -2.83 1.26
N VAL A 170 14.65 -4.01 1.76
CA VAL A 170 15.37 -4.74 2.82
C VAL A 170 16.64 -5.37 2.25
N LYS A 171 17.77 -5.09 2.89
CA LYS A 171 19.09 -5.66 2.59
C LYS A 171 19.27 -7.01 3.29
N GLN A 172 18.87 -7.09 4.55
CA GLN A 172 19.07 -8.29 5.36
C GLN A 172 18.14 -8.30 6.58
N VAL A 173 17.66 -9.49 6.94
CA VAL A 173 17.01 -9.78 8.23
C VAL A 173 17.95 -10.68 9.04
N GLN A 174 18.27 -10.27 10.26
CA GLN A 174 19.20 -10.95 11.17
C GLN A 174 18.45 -11.33 12.44
N VAL A 175 18.51 -12.62 12.80
CA VAL A 175 18.08 -13.11 14.12
C VAL A 175 19.26 -12.90 15.06
N MET A 176 19.11 -11.99 16.03
CA MET A 176 20.16 -11.71 17.01
C MET A 176 20.07 -12.66 18.20
N ASP A 177 18.85 -12.93 18.63
CA ASP A 177 18.44 -13.90 19.65
C ASP A 177 16.94 -14.24 19.42
N PRO A 178 16.34 -15.20 20.15
CA PRO A 178 14.95 -15.62 19.92
C PRO A 178 13.90 -14.50 20.00
N LEU A 179 14.19 -13.38 20.67
CA LEU A 179 13.26 -12.26 20.83
C LEU A 179 13.76 -10.96 20.21
N THR A 180 14.85 -10.99 19.44
CA THR A 180 15.40 -9.79 18.80
C THR A 180 15.69 -10.01 17.33
N VAL A 181 15.01 -9.25 16.48
CA VAL A 181 15.22 -9.25 15.02
C VAL A 181 15.80 -7.90 14.61
N ARG A 182 16.89 -7.93 13.84
CA ARG A 182 17.54 -6.75 13.28
C ARG A 182 17.39 -6.72 11.76
N ILE A 183 16.80 -5.65 11.26
CA ILE A 183 16.45 -5.47 9.84
C ILE A 183 17.29 -4.33 9.28
N VAL A 184 18.06 -4.62 8.24
CA VAL A 184 18.94 -3.67 7.58
C VAL A 184 18.34 -3.32 6.23
N TYR A 185 18.26 -2.03 5.91
CA TYR A 185 17.77 -1.55 4.63
C TYR A 185 18.91 -1.21 3.66
N LYS A 186 18.63 -1.30 2.36
CA LYS A 186 19.58 -0.95 1.28
C LYS A 186 19.75 0.56 1.11
N ARG A 187 18.74 1.33 1.53
CA ARG A 187 18.59 2.78 1.34
C ARG A 187 17.63 3.37 2.37
N LEU A 188 17.54 4.69 2.44
CA LEU A 188 16.50 5.39 3.21
C LEU A 188 15.10 4.93 2.74
N TYR A 189 14.27 4.47 3.69
CA TYR A 189 12.91 4.03 3.44
C TYR A 189 12.04 4.29 4.68
N SER A 190 11.40 5.46 4.73
CA SER A 190 10.67 5.92 5.93
C SER A 190 9.39 5.13 6.22
N GLN A 191 8.88 4.37 5.24
CA GLN A 191 7.70 3.51 5.38
C GLN A 191 8.02 2.16 6.04
N ALA A 192 9.29 1.92 6.41
CA ALA A 192 9.78 0.65 6.93
C ALA A 192 8.90 0.02 8.00
N LEU A 193 8.48 0.78 9.02
CA LEU A 193 7.78 0.23 10.18
C LEU A 193 6.41 -0.37 9.81
N GLY A 194 5.62 0.32 8.98
CA GLY A 194 4.28 -0.11 8.60
C GLY A 194 4.28 -1.43 7.82
N THR A 195 5.29 -1.62 6.96
CA THR A 195 5.44 -2.84 6.15
C THR A 195 5.52 -4.09 7.02
N TRP A 196 6.18 -4.04 8.18
CA TRP A 196 6.34 -5.18 9.10
C TRP A 196 5.10 -5.50 9.96
N GLY A 197 3.98 -4.81 9.78
CA GLY A 197 2.70 -5.13 10.42
C GLY A 197 1.97 -6.36 9.87
N MET A 198 2.66 -7.25 9.16
CA MET A 198 2.09 -8.44 8.52
C MET A 198 1.82 -9.60 9.51
N GLY A 199 0.96 -10.53 9.10
CA GLY A 199 0.83 -11.82 9.80
C GLY A 199 2.11 -12.66 9.66
N ILE A 200 2.50 -13.33 10.73
CA ILE A 200 3.69 -14.19 10.78
C ILE A 200 3.32 -15.63 10.40
N LEU A 201 4.17 -16.25 9.58
CA LEU A 201 4.08 -17.66 9.19
C LEU A 201 4.91 -18.55 10.14
N PRO A 202 4.40 -19.73 10.51
CA PRO A 202 5.13 -20.71 11.34
C PRO A 202 6.24 -21.40 10.56
N GLU A 203 7.51 -21.12 10.87
CA GLU A 203 8.66 -21.73 10.20
C GLU A 203 8.64 -23.25 10.35
N HIS A 204 8.29 -23.75 11.54
CA HIS A 204 8.26 -25.17 11.87
C HIS A 204 7.22 -25.99 11.10
N LEU A 205 6.28 -25.35 10.39
CA LEU A 205 5.26 -26.02 9.56
C LEU A 205 5.44 -25.77 8.06
N LEU A 206 6.24 -24.78 7.67
CA LEU A 206 6.30 -24.32 6.28
C LEU A 206 7.73 -24.27 5.72
N ASN A 207 8.74 -24.64 6.51
CA ASN A 207 10.10 -24.75 5.99
C ASN A 207 10.22 -25.84 4.91
N ARG A 208 11.33 -25.78 4.16
CA ARG A 208 11.54 -26.64 2.98
C ARG A 208 11.42 -28.13 3.31
N ASN A 209 11.89 -28.57 4.47
CA ASN A 209 11.85 -29.98 4.85
C ASN A 209 10.42 -30.45 5.09
N VAL A 210 9.59 -29.63 5.73
CA VAL A 210 8.17 -29.95 5.95
C VAL A 210 7.42 -30.00 4.62
N LEU A 211 7.65 -29.03 3.73
CA LEU A 211 7.03 -29.01 2.40
C LEU A 211 7.44 -30.22 1.56
N LEU A 212 8.71 -30.61 1.58
CA LEU A 212 9.19 -31.80 0.87
C LEU A 212 8.51 -33.06 1.38
N LYS A 213 8.44 -33.23 2.70
CA LYS A 213 7.75 -34.37 3.32
C LYS A 213 6.26 -34.40 2.96
N GLU A 214 5.59 -33.26 2.99
CA GLU A 214 4.19 -33.16 2.56
C GLU A 214 4.00 -33.59 1.10
N ALA A 215 4.92 -33.21 0.21
CA ALA A 215 4.88 -33.62 -1.18
C ALA A 215 5.14 -35.14 -1.36
N GLU A 216 6.06 -35.72 -0.60
CA GLU A 216 6.28 -37.18 -0.57
C GLU A 216 5.03 -37.94 -0.12
N ASP A 217 4.44 -37.51 1.00
CA ASP A 217 3.25 -38.14 1.60
C ASP A 217 2.01 -38.06 0.68
N SER A 218 1.91 -36.97 -0.11
CA SER A 218 0.79 -36.74 -1.04
C SER A 218 1.04 -37.24 -2.47
N GLY A 219 2.25 -37.67 -2.79
CA GLY A 219 2.67 -38.03 -4.15
C GLY A 219 2.77 -36.83 -5.11
N ALA A 220 2.88 -35.61 -4.57
CA ALA A 220 3.05 -34.39 -5.35
C ALA A 220 4.49 -34.25 -5.89
N PRO A 221 4.71 -33.56 -7.02
CA PRO A 221 6.06 -33.34 -7.55
C PRO A 221 6.93 -32.49 -6.61
N LEU A 222 8.06 -33.05 -6.16
CA LEU A 222 9.00 -32.41 -5.22
C LEU A 222 9.64 -31.12 -5.75
N ASP A 223 9.78 -31.01 -7.08
CA ASP A 223 10.32 -29.84 -7.78
C ASP A 223 9.32 -28.69 -7.86
N LYS A 224 8.03 -28.96 -7.61
CA LYS A 224 6.94 -27.97 -7.72
C LYS A 224 6.34 -27.57 -6.38
N ILE A 225 6.66 -28.25 -5.29
CA ILE A 225 6.12 -27.92 -3.97
C ILE A 225 6.69 -26.59 -3.47
N SER A 226 5.78 -25.67 -3.14
CA SER A 226 6.03 -24.41 -2.46
C SER A 226 4.90 -24.17 -1.46
N ILE A 227 4.95 -23.07 -0.70
CA ILE A 227 3.88 -22.71 0.23
C ILE A 227 2.53 -22.59 -0.51
N ARG A 228 2.52 -22.25 -1.80
CA ARG A 228 1.29 -22.14 -2.61
C ARG A 228 0.52 -23.45 -2.75
N GLN A 229 1.21 -24.59 -2.74
CA GLN A 229 0.59 -25.91 -2.91
C GLN A 229 0.35 -26.62 -1.59
N SER A 230 0.88 -26.10 -0.48
CA SER A 230 0.73 -26.73 0.83
C SER A 230 -0.74 -26.77 1.28
N GLY A 231 -1.14 -27.90 1.85
CA GLY A 231 -2.38 -28.12 2.56
C GLY A 231 -2.52 -27.26 3.81
N PHE A 232 -1.45 -26.60 4.26
CA PHE A 232 -1.51 -25.51 5.25
C PHE A 232 -2.51 -24.43 4.84
N ASN A 233 -2.64 -24.13 3.54
CA ASN A 233 -3.61 -23.14 3.04
C ASN A 233 -5.08 -23.54 3.30
N ARG A 234 -5.34 -24.82 3.59
CA ARG A 234 -6.64 -25.36 4.00
C ARG A 234 -6.77 -25.59 5.50
N HIS A 235 -5.66 -25.52 6.25
CA HIS A 235 -5.60 -25.76 7.70
C HIS A 235 -4.59 -24.79 8.36
N PRO A 236 -4.80 -23.47 8.28
CA PRO A 236 -3.81 -22.50 8.72
C PRO A 236 -3.64 -22.51 10.25
N ILE A 237 -2.40 -22.40 10.69
CA ILE A 237 -2.01 -22.20 12.09
C ILE A 237 -1.36 -20.83 12.23
N GLY A 238 -1.77 -20.06 13.24
CA GLY A 238 -1.23 -18.73 13.50
C GLY A 238 -1.13 -18.41 14.99
N CYS A 239 -0.89 -17.13 15.30
CA CYS A 239 -0.79 -16.62 16.69
C CYS A 239 -2.00 -15.74 17.07
N GLY A 240 -3.08 -15.79 16.30
CA GLY A 240 -4.27 -14.95 16.46
C GLY A 240 -5.22 -15.43 17.57
N PRO A 241 -6.25 -14.63 17.90
CA PRO A 241 -7.21 -14.96 18.96
C PRO A 241 -8.11 -16.16 18.66
N PHE A 242 -8.25 -16.57 17.39
CA PHE A 242 -9.02 -17.73 16.99
C PHE A 242 -8.16 -18.68 16.16
N PHE A 243 -8.34 -19.98 16.35
CA PHE A 243 -7.67 -21.03 15.58
C PHE A 243 -8.63 -21.68 14.59
N PHE A 244 -8.08 -22.16 13.49
CA PHE A 244 -8.83 -22.83 12.43
C PHE A 244 -9.42 -24.16 12.91
N GLU A 245 -10.69 -24.40 12.60
CA GLU A 245 -11.36 -25.66 12.90
C GLU A 245 -11.76 -26.41 11.63
N GLU A 246 -12.53 -25.76 10.74
CA GLU A 246 -13.02 -26.40 9.52
C GLU A 246 -13.23 -25.39 8.39
N TRP A 247 -12.99 -25.84 7.16
CA TRP A 247 -13.41 -25.12 5.96
C TRP A 247 -14.22 -26.04 5.05
N LYS A 248 -15.54 -25.81 5.02
CA LYS A 248 -16.43 -26.38 4.00
C LYS A 248 -16.52 -25.41 2.83
N SER A 249 -15.96 -25.82 1.69
CA SER A 249 -15.93 -25.00 0.47
C SER A 249 -17.33 -24.53 0.10
N ASP A 250 -17.43 -23.25 -0.29
CA ASP A 250 -18.67 -22.56 -0.68
C ASP A 250 -19.77 -22.52 0.39
N GLN A 251 -19.48 -22.92 1.64
CA GLN A 251 -20.43 -22.89 2.75
C GLN A 251 -19.95 -22.03 3.91
N PHE A 252 -18.85 -22.41 4.58
CA PHE A 252 -18.32 -21.67 5.71
C PHE A 252 -16.86 -22.00 6.07
N ILE A 253 -16.24 -21.08 6.79
CA ILE A 253 -15.04 -21.31 7.60
C ILE A 253 -15.43 -21.17 9.08
N ALA A 254 -15.14 -22.20 9.87
CA ALA A 254 -15.34 -22.22 11.31
C ALA A 254 -14.01 -22.03 12.02
N LEU A 255 -13.99 -21.11 12.98
CA LEU A 255 -12.87 -20.86 13.88
C LEU A 255 -13.31 -21.04 15.33
N SER A 256 -12.39 -21.47 16.17
CA SER A 256 -12.59 -21.63 17.61
C SER A 256 -11.71 -20.66 18.40
N GLY A 257 -12.21 -20.16 19.53
CA GLY A 257 -11.47 -19.23 20.39
C GLY A 257 -10.21 -19.88 20.97
N PHE A 258 -9.06 -19.20 20.91
CA PHE A 258 -7.79 -19.69 21.43
C PHE A 258 -7.55 -19.21 22.86
N ASP A 259 -7.72 -20.10 23.85
CA ASP A 259 -7.64 -19.74 25.27
C ASP A 259 -6.27 -19.21 25.71
N ARG A 260 -5.20 -19.54 24.96
CA ARG A 260 -3.82 -19.12 25.23
C ARG A 260 -3.39 -17.88 24.44
N TYR A 261 -4.34 -17.13 23.87
CA TYR A 261 -4.03 -15.88 23.17
C TYR A 261 -3.34 -14.89 24.11
N TRP A 262 -2.30 -14.22 23.62
CA TRP A 262 -1.37 -13.45 24.45
C TRP A 262 -1.96 -12.15 25.02
N GLU A 263 -3.12 -11.67 24.51
CA GLU A 263 -3.90 -10.59 25.12
C GLU A 263 -5.04 -11.09 26.03
N GLY A 264 -5.11 -12.39 26.28
CA GLY A 264 -6.21 -13.06 26.97
C GLY A 264 -7.18 -13.75 26.02
N PRO A 265 -7.94 -14.75 26.50
CA PRO A 265 -8.84 -15.55 25.69
C PRO A 265 -9.94 -14.67 25.05
N PRO A 266 -10.37 -14.95 23.81
CA PRO A 266 -11.52 -14.25 23.26
C PRO A 266 -12.81 -14.65 24.01
N HIS A 267 -13.75 -13.72 24.13
CA HIS A 267 -15.05 -14.03 24.76
C HIS A 267 -15.95 -14.88 23.86
N TYR A 268 -15.85 -14.74 22.53
CA TYR A 268 -16.50 -15.65 21.60
C TYR A 268 -15.79 -17.01 21.55
N ARG A 269 -16.56 -18.08 21.66
CA ARG A 269 -16.06 -19.46 21.58
C ARG A 269 -15.94 -19.99 20.16
N LYS A 270 -16.84 -19.55 19.27
CA LYS A 270 -16.87 -19.92 17.86
C LYS A 270 -17.06 -18.66 17.02
N PHE A 271 -16.43 -18.64 15.85
CA PHE A 271 -16.65 -17.65 14.82
C PHE A 271 -16.87 -18.37 13.49
N PHE A 272 -17.96 -18.02 12.80
CA PHE A 272 -18.30 -18.58 11.50
C PHE A 272 -18.27 -17.49 10.43
N LEU A 273 -17.42 -17.67 9.44
CA LEU A 273 -17.49 -16.91 8.19
C LEU A 273 -18.33 -17.72 7.20
N ARG A 274 -19.60 -17.36 7.01
CA ARG A 274 -20.50 -18.02 6.06
C ARG A 274 -20.40 -17.39 4.67
N ILE A 275 -20.45 -18.23 3.64
CA ILE A 275 -20.42 -17.82 2.24
C ILE A 275 -21.88 -17.76 1.75
N VAL A 276 -22.41 -16.54 1.64
CA VAL A 276 -23.79 -16.28 1.18
C VAL A 276 -23.73 -15.28 0.03
N PRO A 277 -23.69 -15.72 -1.24
CA PRO A 277 -23.47 -14.82 -2.38
C PRO A 277 -24.57 -13.78 -2.60
N ASP A 278 -25.82 -14.11 -2.25
CA ASP A 278 -26.97 -13.23 -2.45
C ASP A 278 -27.12 -12.22 -1.31
N LEU A 279 -27.05 -10.92 -1.62
CA LEU A 279 -27.08 -9.83 -0.64
C LEU A 279 -28.43 -9.73 0.10
N LEU A 280 -29.54 -10.05 -0.57
CA LEU A 280 -30.85 -10.04 0.07
C LEU A 280 -30.97 -11.16 1.11
N THR A 281 -30.46 -12.34 0.78
CA THR A 281 -30.39 -13.49 1.70
C THR A 281 -29.52 -13.15 2.91
N GLN A 282 -28.36 -12.50 2.73
CA GLN A 282 -27.54 -12.03 3.85
C GLN A 282 -28.34 -11.15 4.81
N GLU A 283 -29.07 -10.15 4.28
CA GLU A 283 -29.87 -9.25 5.11
C GLU A 283 -31.03 -10.00 5.81
N MET A 284 -31.73 -10.89 5.11
CA MET A 284 -32.81 -11.69 5.70
C MET A 284 -32.30 -12.58 6.85
N GLU A 285 -31.16 -13.24 6.66
CA GLU A 285 -30.56 -14.06 7.69
C GLU A 285 -30.06 -13.22 8.88
N PHE A 286 -29.56 -12.02 8.65
CA PHE A 286 -29.23 -11.05 9.70
C PHE A 286 -30.47 -10.66 10.54
N TYR A 287 -31.60 -10.34 9.89
CA TYR A 287 -32.85 -10.05 10.60
C TYR A 287 -33.36 -11.21 11.44
N SER A 288 -33.19 -12.45 10.96
CA SER A 288 -33.57 -13.65 11.71
C SER A 288 -32.66 -13.93 12.92
N GLY A 289 -31.52 -13.23 13.03
CA GLY A 289 -30.49 -13.47 14.05
C GLY A 289 -29.54 -14.62 13.72
N THR A 290 -29.62 -15.18 12.50
CA THR A 290 -28.73 -16.25 12.03
C THR A 290 -27.33 -15.71 11.70
N LEU A 291 -27.25 -14.46 11.22
CA LEU A 291 -25.98 -13.73 11.05
C LEU A 291 -25.87 -12.62 12.10
N ASP A 292 -24.67 -12.43 12.65
CA ASP A 292 -24.36 -11.33 13.58
C ASP A 292 -23.91 -10.05 12.88
N SER A 293 -23.44 -10.17 11.63
CA SER A 293 -22.96 -9.10 10.77
C SER A 293 -22.97 -9.57 9.31
N TYR A 294 -23.06 -8.63 8.37
CA TYR A 294 -22.90 -8.87 6.93
C TYR A 294 -22.37 -7.60 6.23
N ASP A 295 -22.04 -7.71 4.94
CA ASP A 295 -21.55 -6.58 4.13
C ASP A 295 -22.72 -5.65 3.73
N VAL A 296 -23.11 -4.81 4.68
CA VAL A 296 -24.22 -3.86 4.55
C VAL A 296 -23.96 -2.84 3.44
N GLN A 297 -24.96 -2.63 2.59
CA GLN A 297 -24.92 -1.66 1.49
C GLN A 297 -25.30 -0.26 1.99
N PRO A 298 -24.85 0.83 1.33
CA PRO A 298 -25.09 2.20 1.79
C PRO A 298 -26.56 2.55 2.09
N HIS A 299 -27.49 2.11 1.23
CA HIS A 299 -28.93 2.33 1.41
C HIS A 299 -29.52 1.54 2.60
N GLN A 300 -28.93 0.38 2.92
CA GLN A 300 -29.35 -0.42 4.07
C GLN A 300 -28.89 0.24 5.36
N VAL A 301 -27.72 0.88 5.40
CA VAL A 301 -27.25 1.65 6.56
C VAL A 301 -28.24 2.75 6.93
N GLU A 302 -28.67 3.58 5.97
CA GLU A 302 -29.65 4.65 6.24
C GLU A 302 -30.97 4.13 6.82
N ARG A 303 -31.39 2.92 6.39
CA ARG A 303 -32.59 2.27 6.92
C ARG A 303 -32.37 1.65 8.30
N LEU A 304 -31.28 0.90 8.48
CA LEU A 304 -30.96 0.14 9.69
C LEU A 304 -30.53 1.04 10.85
N GLU A 305 -29.96 2.22 10.58
CA GLU A 305 -29.65 3.23 11.60
C GLU A 305 -30.89 3.68 12.40
N LYS A 306 -32.09 3.53 11.82
CA LYS A 306 -33.37 3.90 12.45
C LYS A 306 -34.00 2.75 13.23
N ASP A 307 -33.44 1.55 13.15
CA ASP A 307 -33.95 0.36 13.84
C ASP A 307 -33.23 0.18 15.18
N GLU A 308 -34.00 0.24 16.28
CA GLU A 308 -33.44 0.20 17.63
C GLU A 308 -32.77 -1.13 18.01
N ARG A 309 -32.98 -2.20 17.22
CA ARG A 309 -32.37 -3.51 17.41
C ARG A 309 -30.90 -3.55 16.99
N PHE A 310 -30.47 -2.62 16.15
CA PHE A 310 -29.15 -2.64 15.55
C PHE A 310 -28.29 -1.45 15.99
N GLN A 311 -26.99 -1.61 15.81
CA GLN A 311 -26.01 -0.54 15.88
C GLN A 311 -25.27 -0.51 14.53
N CYS A 312 -25.27 0.66 13.90
CA CYS A 312 -24.61 0.88 12.63
C CYS A 312 -23.34 1.71 12.82
N PHE A 313 -22.32 1.39 12.04
CA PHE A 313 -21.07 2.10 12.03
C PHE A 313 -20.75 2.50 10.61
N SER A 314 -20.27 3.73 10.47
CA SER A 314 -19.68 4.21 9.23
C SER A 314 -18.47 5.07 9.54
N GLY A 315 -17.41 4.89 8.78
CA GLY A 315 -16.24 5.75 8.84
C GLY A 315 -15.58 5.85 7.48
N THR A 316 -14.85 6.93 7.22
CA THR A 316 -14.12 7.11 5.97
C THR A 316 -13.19 5.91 5.74
N SER A 317 -13.20 5.32 4.54
CA SER A 317 -12.30 4.22 4.18
C SER A 317 -10.93 4.74 3.72
N PHE A 318 -9.95 3.85 3.61
CA PHE A 318 -8.64 4.18 3.03
C PHE A 318 -8.60 4.04 1.51
N GLY A 319 -9.76 3.91 0.86
CA GLY A 319 -9.86 3.72 -0.58
C GLY A 319 -10.72 4.75 -1.28
N TYR A 320 -10.35 5.10 -2.51
CA TYR A 320 -11.07 6.05 -3.32
C TYR A 320 -11.47 5.46 -4.67
N SER A 321 -12.60 5.93 -5.20
CA SER A 321 -13.07 5.63 -6.54
C SER A 321 -12.75 6.77 -7.50
N TYR A 322 -12.42 6.43 -8.74
CA TYR A 322 -12.01 7.41 -9.73
C TYR A 322 -12.38 6.96 -11.16
N ILE A 323 -12.36 7.92 -12.08
CA ILE A 323 -12.27 7.64 -13.51
C ILE A 323 -10.84 7.93 -13.94
N GLY A 324 -10.11 6.92 -14.43
CA GLY A 324 -8.74 7.05 -14.90
C GLY A 324 -8.66 7.17 -16.41
N TYR A 325 -7.81 8.07 -16.91
CA TYR A 325 -7.66 8.35 -18.34
C TYR A 325 -6.34 7.83 -18.88
N ASN A 326 -6.34 7.14 -20.02
CA ASN A 326 -5.09 6.72 -20.67
C ASN A 326 -4.42 7.94 -21.33
N MET A 327 -3.52 8.60 -20.62
CA MET A 327 -2.85 9.84 -21.05
C MET A 327 -1.93 9.65 -22.27
N ARG A 328 -1.74 8.41 -22.74
CA ARG A 328 -1.01 8.10 -23.99
C ARG A 328 -1.86 8.32 -25.23
N ARG A 329 -3.18 8.38 -25.09
CA ARG A 329 -4.13 8.48 -26.19
C ARG A 329 -4.73 9.88 -26.25
N ALA A 330 -4.71 10.48 -27.42
CA ALA A 330 -5.54 11.66 -27.66
C ALA A 330 -7.02 11.28 -27.48
N PRO A 331 -7.82 12.09 -26.79
CA PRO A 331 -7.53 13.46 -26.37
C PRO A 331 -7.17 13.60 -24.88
N PHE A 332 -6.85 12.50 -24.20
CA PHE A 332 -6.50 12.49 -22.78
C PHE A 332 -5.07 12.93 -22.50
N ASP A 333 -4.28 13.24 -23.53
CA ASP A 333 -2.99 13.92 -23.42
C ASP A 333 -3.17 15.41 -23.03
N ASP A 334 -4.31 16.02 -23.34
CA ASP A 334 -4.62 17.41 -22.97
C ASP A 334 -5.32 17.51 -21.59
N MET A 335 -4.67 18.19 -20.64
CA MET A 335 -5.22 18.42 -19.29
C MET A 335 -6.56 19.17 -19.30
N ARG A 336 -6.80 20.05 -20.28
CA ARG A 336 -8.05 20.80 -20.41
C ARG A 336 -9.22 19.87 -20.68
N VAL A 337 -9.00 18.84 -21.50
CA VAL A 337 -10.01 17.81 -21.80
C VAL A 337 -10.31 17.01 -20.53
N ARG A 338 -9.29 16.52 -19.82
CA ARG A 338 -9.49 15.75 -18.56
C ARG A 338 -10.23 16.59 -17.50
N ARG A 339 -9.86 17.85 -17.34
CA ARG A 339 -10.55 18.78 -16.42
C ARG A 339 -12.00 19.03 -16.83
N ALA A 340 -12.29 19.21 -18.11
CA ALA A 340 -13.66 19.37 -18.61
C ALA A 340 -14.51 18.11 -18.37
N LEU A 341 -13.94 16.92 -18.56
CA LEU A 341 -14.62 15.66 -18.27
C LEU A 341 -14.97 15.55 -16.77
N SER A 342 -14.06 15.95 -15.87
CA SER A 342 -14.34 16.03 -14.43
C SER A 342 -15.44 17.03 -14.09
N MET A 343 -15.44 18.23 -14.71
CA MET A 343 -16.45 19.28 -14.49
C MET A 343 -17.86 18.85 -14.93
N ALA A 344 -17.96 17.94 -15.90
CA ALA A 344 -19.24 17.47 -16.41
C ALA A 344 -19.95 16.48 -15.47
N ILE A 345 -19.27 15.94 -14.45
CA ILE A 345 -19.84 14.90 -13.57
C ILE A 345 -20.26 15.52 -12.23
N ASP A 346 -21.54 15.37 -11.89
CA ASP A 346 -22.07 15.78 -10.59
C ASP A 346 -21.79 14.69 -9.54
N VAL A 347 -20.59 14.72 -8.98
CA VAL A 347 -20.17 13.73 -7.96
C VAL A 347 -20.97 13.85 -6.67
N ASN A 348 -21.53 15.03 -6.36
CA ASN A 348 -22.37 15.17 -5.16
C ASN A 348 -23.67 14.38 -5.33
N LYS A 349 -24.29 14.39 -6.52
CA LYS A 349 -25.43 13.50 -6.81
C LYS A 349 -25.08 12.02 -6.70
N ILE A 350 -23.88 11.62 -7.10
CA ILE A 350 -23.42 10.23 -6.90
C ILE A 350 -23.37 9.91 -5.40
N ILE A 351 -22.79 10.79 -4.59
CA ILE A 351 -22.70 10.62 -3.13
C ILE A 351 -24.10 10.56 -2.49
N ASP A 352 -25.01 11.44 -2.89
CA ASP A 352 -26.34 11.54 -2.29
C ASP A 352 -27.24 10.38 -2.69
N TYR A 353 -27.29 10.02 -3.98
CA TYR A 353 -28.31 9.11 -4.52
C TYR A 353 -27.82 7.69 -4.79
N VAL A 354 -26.53 7.50 -5.09
CA VAL A 354 -25.96 6.15 -5.29
C VAL A 354 -25.38 5.62 -3.99
N LEU A 355 -24.73 6.49 -3.22
CA LEU A 355 -24.02 6.12 -1.99
C LEU A 355 -24.78 6.51 -0.72
N TYR A 356 -25.98 7.09 -0.81
CA TYR A 356 -26.83 7.39 0.35
C TYR A 356 -26.05 8.12 1.47
N LYS A 357 -25.22 9.10 1.08
CA LYS A 357 -24.33 9.90 1.97
C LYS A 357 -23.26 9.11 2.72
N GLN A 358 -23.00 7.86 2.32
CA GLN A 358 -21.92 7.00 2.85
C GLN A 358 -20.60 7.19 2.08
N ALA A 359 -20.30 8.43 1.71
CA ALA A 359 -19.07 8.78 1.04
C ALA A 359 -18.78 10.28 1.19
N GLU A 360 -17.56 10.67 0.86
CA GLU A 360 -17.15 12.07 0.82
C GLU A 360 -16.37 12.36 -0.45
N ARG A 361 -16.39 13.62 -0.90
CA ARG A 361 -15.52 14.07 -2.01
C ARG A 361 -14.05 13.83 -1.66
N ILE A 362 -13.27 13.45 -2.66
CA ILE A 362 -11.82 13.36 -2.59
C ILE A 362 -11.20 14.08 -3.79
N THR A 363 -10.01 14.66 -3.61
CA THR A 363 -9.34 15.49 -4.62
C THR A 363 -7.99 14.95 -5.06
N GLY A 364 -7.53 13.85 -4.46
CA GLY A 364 -6.21 13.31 -4.72
C GLY A 364 -5.97 11.96 -4.09
N PRO A 365 -4.71 11.51 -4.13
CA PRO A 365 -4.37 10.10 -3.98
C PRO A 365 -4.08 9.64 -2.54
N PHE A 366 -3.97 10.56 -1.60
CA PHE A 366 -3.66 10.25 -0.20
C PHE A 366 -4.91 9.85 0.58
N VAL A 367 -4.73 9.05 1.63
CA VAL A 367 -5.79 8.70 2.57
C VAL A 367 -6.33 9.98 3.22
N LYS A 368 -7.62 10.25 3.04
CA LYS A 368 -8.23 11.52 3.43
C LYS A 368 -8.14 11.81 4.94
N GLN A 369 -8.00 10.78 5.78
CA GLN A 369 -7.88 10.95 7.23
C GLN A 369 -6.47 11.30 7.73
N THR A 370 -5.46 11.29 6.87
CA THR A 370 -4.07 11.59 7.25
C THR A 370 -3.73 13.06 6.97
N ASP A 371 -2.73 13.59 7.66
CA ASP A 371 -2.24 14.95 7.44
C ASP A 371 -1.47 15.14 6.12
N TYR A 372 -1.04 14.03 5.50
CA TYR A 372 -0.53 13.98 4.14
C TYR A 372 -1.58 14.44 3.10
N TYR A 373 -2.87 14.28 3.39
CA TYR A 373 -3.94 14.79 2.54
C TYR A 373 -4.15 16.29 2.79
N ASP A 374 -3.87 17.11 1.77
CA ASP A 374 -4.26 18.52 1.81
C ASP A 374 -5.77 18.75 1.67
N HIS A 375 -6.42 19.16 2.76
CA HIS A 375 -7.84 19.51 2.79
C HIS A 375 -8.16 20.88 2.16
N ASN A 376 -7.16 21.71 1.86
CA ASN A 376 -7.37 23.03 1.26
C ASN A 376 -7.52 22.99 -0.26
N ILE A 377 -7.22 21.85 -0.91
CA ILE A 377 -7.40 21.69 -2.34
C ILE A 377 -8.90 21.55 -2.63
N PRO A 378 -9.52 22.53 -3.33
CA PRO A 378 -10.94 22.47 -3.61
C PRO A 378 -11.23 21.38 -4.66
N PRO A 379 -12.36 20.66 -4.54
CA PRO A 379 -12.79 19.75 -5.59
C PRO A 379 -13.10 20.52 -6.87
N ILE A 380 -12.96 19.85 -8.02
CA ILE A 380 -13.46 20.40 -9.28
C ILE A 380 -14.98 20.58 -9.16
N PRO A 381 -15.49 21.80 -9.44
CA PRO A 381 -16.92 22.06 -9.38
C PRO A 381 -17.64 21.35 -10.53
N TYR A 382 -18.88 20.94 -10.28
CA TYR A 382 -19.79 20.52 -11.33
C TYR A 382 -20.22 21.77 -12.12
N ASP A 383 -19.70 21.90 -13.34
CA ASP A 383 -19.97 23.03 -14.24
C ASP A 383 -19.90 22.55 -15.72
N PRO A 384 -20.98 21.95 -16.25
CA PRO A 384 -21.03 21.51 -17.64
C PRO A 384 -20.86 22.65 -18.66
N LYS A 385 -21.21 23.89 -18.30
CA LYS A 385 -21.02 25.05 -19.20
C LYS A 385 -19.55 25.44 -19.28
N GLY A 386 -18.86 25.50 -18.14
CA GLY A 386 -17.42 25.69 -18.10
C GLY A 386 -16.65 24.56 -18.77
N ALA A 387 -17.13 23.32 -18.65
CA ALA A 387 -16.58 22.16 -19.36
C ALA A 387 -16.60 22.37 -20.89
N LEU A 388 -17.74 22.80 -21.45
CA LEU A 388 -17.86 23.10 -22.88
C LEU A 388 -16.89 24.21 -23.31
N LYS A 389 -16.79 25.30 -22.54
CA LYS A 389 -15.85 26.39 -22.83
C LYS A 389 -14.40 25.89 -22.86
N LEU A 390 -14.02 25.07 -21.90
CA LEU A 390 -12.67 24.52 -21.80
C LEU A 390 -12.36 23.55 -22.96
N LEU A 391 -13.36 22.77 -23.41
CA LEU A 391 -13.27 21.93 -24.61
C LEU A 391 -13.15 22.76 -25.89
N GLU A 392 -13.87 23.88 -25.99
CA GLU A 392 -13.75 24.83 -27.10
C GLU A 392 -12.36 25.47 -27.17
N GLU A 393 -11.77 25.85 -26.04
CA GLU A 393 -10.38 26.33 -25.94
C GLU A 393 -9.37 25.25 -26.36
N ALA A 394 -9.71 23.97 -26.15
CA ALA A 394 -8.95 22.82 -26.64
C ALA A 394 -9.22 22.48 -28.12
N GLY A 395 -10.09 23.25 -28.80
CA GLY A 395 -10.38 23.13 -30.22
C GLY A 395 -11.56 22.21 -30.57
N TRP A 396 -12.34 21.77 -29.60
CA TRP A 396 -13.54 20.96 -29.80
C TRP A 396 -14.77 21.86 -29.98
N ARG A 397 -15.48 21.72 -31.10
CA ARG A 397 -16.72 22.49 -31.36
C ARG A 397 -17.86 21.56 -31.70
N ARG A 398 -19.09 21.92 -31.32
CA ARG A 398 -20.26 21.14 -31.72
C ARG A 398 -20.46 21.21 -33.23
N ASN A 399 -20.64 20.06 -33.86
CA ASN A 399 -21.08 19.95 -35.25
C ASN A 399 -22.61 20.08 -35.35
N ALA A 400 -23.14 20.00 -36.57
CA ALA A 400 -24.58 20.14 -36.84
C ALA A 400 -25.44 19.06 -36.13
N GLN A 401 -24.85 17.93 -35.76
CA GLN A 401 -25.54 16.85 -35.03
C GLN A 401 -25.39 16.99 -33.50
N GLY A 402 -24.75 18.07 -33.02
CA GLY A 402 -24.56 18.34 -31.60
C GLY A 402 -23.36 17.63 -30.96
N TRP A 403 -22.57 16.87 -31.72
CA TRP A 403 -21.37 16.19 -31.23
C TRP A 403 -20.16 17.13 -31.28
N LEU A 404 -19.32 17.09 -30.26
CA LEU A 404 -18.04 17.78 -30.25
C LEU A 404 -17.10 17.16 -31.28
N GLU A 405 -16.48 18.00 -32.09
CA GLU A 405 -15.62 17.61 -33.20
C GLU A 405 -14.39 18.51 -33.26
N LYS A 406 -13.23 17.91 -33.60
CA LYS A 406 -11.96 18.59 -33.87
C LYS A 406 -11.30 17.92 -35.06
N ASN A 407 -10.95 18.70 -36.08
CA ASN A 407 -10.33 18.20 -37.32
C ASN A 407 -11.12 17.04 -37.99
N GLY A 408 -12.45 17.15 -38.06
CA GLY A 408 -13.31 16.14 -38.67
C GLY A 408 -13.50 14.85 -37.85
N LYS A 409 -12.94 14.77 -36.64
CA LYS A 409 -13.08 13.62 -35.73
C LYS A 409 -13.93 14.01 -34.53
N ARG A 410 -14.94 13.19 -34.23
CA ARG A 410 -15.77 13.37 -33.02
C ARG A 410 -14.97 13.07 -31.77
N LEU A 411 -15.30 13.75 -30.67
CA LEU A 411 -14.81 13.42 -29.35
C LEU A 411 -15.54 12.15 -28.89
N ALA A 412 -14.89 11.00 -29.07
CA ALA A 412 -15.46 9.70 -28.78
C ALA A 412 -14.44 8.79 -28.09
N PHE A 413 -14.91 7.98 -27.13
CA PHE A 413 -14.08 7.01 -26.41
C PHE A 413 -14.92 5.94 -25.71
N THR A 414 -14.26 4.88 -25.24
CA THR A 414 -14.91 3.82 -24.45
C THR A 414 -14.56 3.94 -22.96
N LEU A 415 -15.57 4.03 -22.11
CA LEU A 415 -15.43 3.94 -20.65
C LEU A 415 -15.68 2.50 -20.19
N ILE A 416 -14.71 1.90 -19.51
CA ILE A 416 -14.79 0.50 -19.08
C ILE A 416 -14.80 0.36 -17.56
N THR A 417 -15.39 -0.72 -17.05
CA THR A 417 -15.27 -1.12 -15.64
C THR A 417 -15.51 -2.63 -15.49
N ASN A 418 -15.42 -3.15 -14.26
CA ASN A 418 -15.67 -4.56 -13.99
C ASN A 418 -17.16 -4.84 -13.77
N SER A 419 -17.62 -6.02 -14.20
CA SER A 419 -18.93 -6.57 -13.86
C SER A 419 -18.99 -6.98 -12.38
N GLY A 420 -20.21 -7.13 -11.84
CA GLY A 420 -20.45 -7.52 -10.45
C GLY A 420 -20.32 -6.39 -9.41
N ASN A 421 -20.07 -5.14 -9.83
CA ASN A 421 -20.07 -3.98 -8.95
C ASN A 421 -21.15 -2.97 -9.37
N ASP A 422 -22.31 -3.02 -8.70
CA ASP A 422 -23.46 -2.18 -9.04
C ASP A 422 -23.23 -0.69 -8.82
N ILE A 423 -22.40 -0.32 -7.85
CA ILE A 423 -22.02 1.08 -7.60
C ILE A 423 -21.21 1.61 -8.80
N ARG A 424 -20.21 0.88 -9.27
CA ARG A 424 -19.41 1.27 -10.46
C ARG A 424 -20.27 1.31 -11.72
N LYS A 425 -21.22 0.38 -11.87
CA LYS A 425 -22.19 0.38 -12.97
C LYS A 425 -23.10 1.62 -12.94
N ALA A 426 -23.56 2.06 -11.77
CA ALA A 426 -24.33 3.29 -11.65
C ALA A 426 -23.48 4.52 -12.01
N VAL A 427 -22.23 4.59 -11.52
CA VAL A 427 -21.27 5.66 -11.87
C VAL A 427 -20.99 5.68 -13.38
N LEU A 428 -20.84 4.51 -14.01
CA LEU A 428 -20.64 4.34 -15.46
C LEU A 428 -21.77 4.99 -16.26
N ALA A 429 -23.03 4.69 -15.90
CA ALA A 429 -24.20 5.25 -16.55
C ALA A 429 -24.31 6.77 -16.35
N ILE A 430 -24.06 7.26 -15.13
CA ILE A 430 -24.09 8.69 -14.81
C ILE A 430 -23.01 9.46 -15.60
N ALA A 431 -21.79 8.93 -15.66
CA ALA A 431 -20.70 9.55 -16.40
C ALA A 431 -20.98 9.56 -17.92
N GLN A 432 -21.46 8.44 -18.47
CA GLN A 432 -21.86 8.34 -19.87
C GLN A 432 -22.92 9.39 -20.24
N ASP A 433 -23.99 9.49 -19.45
CA ASP A 433 -25.06 10.44 -19.70
C ASP A 433 -24.56 11.90 -19.59
N SER A 434 -23.79 12.20 -18.53
CA SER A 434 -23.20 13.52 -18.30
C SER A 434 -22.34 14.00 -19.48
N TRP A 435 -21.49 13.13 -20.01
CA TRP A 435 -20.65 13.46 -21.17
C TRP A 435 -21.44 13.53 -22.48
N LYS A 436 -22.46 12.69 -22.65
CA LYS A 436 -23.37 12.76 -23.80
C LYS A 436 -24.11 14.10 -23.86
N GLN A 437 -24.57 14.62 -22.72
CA GLN A 437 -25.24 15.93 -22.65
C GLN A 437 -24.36 17.09 -23.15
N ILE A 438 -23.04 17.02 -22.93
CA ILE A 438 -22.08 17.99 -23.46
C ILE A 438 -21.58 17.66 -24.87
N GLY A 439 -22.15 16.64 -25.54
CA GLY A 439 -21.86 16.31 -26.94
C GLY A 439 -20.68 15.36 -27.14
N ILE A 440 -20.35 14.53 -26.16
CA ILE A 440 -19.28 13.52 -26.27
C ILE A 440 -19.91 12.14 -26.53
N ASP A 441 -19.38 11.40 -27.51
CA ASP A 441 -19.85 10.05 -27.84
C ASP A 441 -19.11 8.99 -27.00
N VAL A 442 -19.73 8.59 -25.88
CA VAL A 442 -19.14 7.65 -24.93
C VAL A 442 -19.80 6.28 -25.01
N ARG A 443 -19.02 5.27 -25.38
CA ARG A 443 -19.42 3.86 -25.29
C ARG A 443 -19.03 3.30 -23.93
N THR A 444 -19.77 2.30 -23.47
CA THR A 444 -19.52 1.66 -22.17
C THR A 444 -19.32 0.17 -22.34
N ASP A 445 -18.39 -0.41 -21.58
CA ASP A 445 -18.18 -1.85 -21.55
C ASP A 445 -17.95 -2.34 -20.10
N MET A 446 -18.49 -3.51 -19.77
CA MET A 446 -18.34 -4.14 -18.47
C MET A 446 -17.76 -5.53 -18.66
N LEU A 447 -16.62 -5.76 -18.04
CA LEU A 447 -15.82 -6.97 -18.24
C LEU A 447 -15.71 -7.77 -16.94
N GLU A 448 -15.58 -9.08 -17.04
CA GLU A 448 -15.19 -9.92 -15.89
C GLU A 448 -13.83 -9.42 -15.33
N TRP A 449 -13.62 -9.49 -14.01
CA TRP A 449 -12.49 -8.84 -13.32
C TRP A 449 -11.12 -9.26 -13.86
N SER A 450 -10.90 -10.55 -14.10
CA SER A 450 -9.62 -11.05 -14.60
C SER A 450 -9.35 -10.55 -16.01
N VAL A 451 -10.37 -10.56 -16.89
CA VAL A 451 -10.28 -9.97 -18.24
C VAL A 451 -10.04 -8.46 -18.16
N PHE A 452 -10.77 -7.75 -17.30
CA PHE A 452 -10.63 -6.31 -17.09
C PHE A 452 -9.19 -5.94 -16.71
N ILE A 453 -8.60 -6.64 -15.75
CA ILE A 453 -7.22 -6.36 -15.31
C ILE A 453 -6.20 -6.83 -16.36
N GLN A 454 -6.17 -8.12 -16.69
CA GLN A 454 -5.08 -8.70 -17.48
C GLN A 454 -5.09 -8.25 -18.94
N GLU A 455 -6.27 -8.10 -19.54
CA GLU A 455 -6.39 -7.80 -20.97
C GLU A 455 -6.54 -6.30 -21.26
N ARG A 456 -7.09 -5.51 -20.34
CA ARG A 456 -7.29 -4.07 -20.54
C ARG A 456 -6.29 -3.23 -19.75
N VAL A 457 -6.28 -3.36 -18.42
CA VAL A 457 -5.47 -2.49 -17.55
C VAL A 457 -3.98 -2.78 -17.68
N ASP A 458 -3.56 -4.03 -17.48
CA ASP A 458 -2.17 -4.45 -17.48
C ASP A 458 -1.50 -4.23 -18.84
N LYS A 459 -2.25 -4.40 -19.94
CA LYS A 459 -1.77 -4.14 -21.30
C LYS A 459 -1.93 -2.68 -21.74
N ALA A 460 -2.43 -1.80 -20.86
CA ALA A 460 -2.74 -0.40 -21.13
C ALA A 460 -3.65 -0.19 -22.37
N ASP A 461 -4.52 -1.16 -22.65
CA ASP A 461 -5.51 -1.09 -23.73
C ASP A 461 -6.87 -0.65 -23.20
N PHE A 462 -7.01 0.66 -23.00
CA PHE A 462 -8.28 1.31 -22.65
C PHE A 462 -8.19 2.79 -22.97
N ASP A 463 -9.36 3.45 -23.06
CA ASP A 463 -9.44 4.90 -23.20
C ASP A 463 -9.63 5.55 -21.82
N ALA A 464 -10.69 5.14 -21.11
CA ALA A 464 -10.96 5.51 -19.73
C ALA A 464 -11.49 4.32 -18.91
N VAL A 465 -11.20 4.28 -17.61
CA VAL A 465 -11.67 3.22 -16.69
C VAL A 465 -12.33 3.79 -15.45
N ILE A 466 -13.38 3.15 -14.91
CA ILE A 466 -13.79 3.34 -13.52
C ILE A 466 -13.13 2.26 -12.68
N LEU A 467 -12.35 2.68 -11.68
CA LEU A 467 -11.69 1.78 -10.75
C LEU A 467 -11.58 2.44 -9.37
N GLY A 468 -10.91 1.76 -8.44
CA GLY A 468 -10.59 2.32 -7.14
C GLY A 468 -9.29 1.75 -6.60
N TRP A 469 -8.63 2.55 -5.78
CA TRP A 469 -7.44 2.15 -5.04
C TRP A 469 -7.79 1.97 -3.57
N VAL A 470 -7.14 1.01 -2.90
CA VAL A 470 -7.08 0.92 -1.45
C VAL A 470 -5.65 1.27 -1.04
N MET A 471 -5.50 2.22 -0.14
CA MET A 471 -4.20 2.79 0.23
C MET A 471 -3.77 2.36 1.64
N GLY A 472 -2.47 2.35 1.89
CA GLY A 472 -1.89 2.35 3.23
C GLY A 472 -1.94 3.74 3.87
N ILE A 473 -1.73 3.80 5.19
CA ILE A 473 -1.61 5.08 5.91
C ILE A 473 -0.31 5.78 5.51
N GLU A 474 0.74 5.00 5.25
CA GLU A 474 2.03 5.44 4.78
C GLU A 474 1.90 6.07 3.38
N PRO A 475 2.52 7.23 3.12
CA PRO A 475 2.30 8.03 1.91
C PRO A 475 3.08 7.53 0.68
N ASP A 476 3.31 6.21 0.55
CA ASP A 476 4.04 5.65 -0.58
C ASP A 476 3.16 5.49 -1.82
N LEU A 477 3.39 6.37 -2.78
CA LEU A 477 2.63 6.47 -4.02
C LEU A 477 3.41 6.02 -5.26
N TYR A 478 4.62 5.48 -5.10
CA TYR A 478 5.54 5.26 -6.22
C TYR A 478 5.00 4.34 -7.29
N GLN A 479 4.40 3.20 -6.91
CA GLN A 479 3.89 2.22 -7.87
C GLN A 479 2.79 2.80 -8.76
N ILE A 480 1.96 3.70 -8.21
CA ILE A 480 0.77 4.23 -8.87
C ILE A 480 1.07 5.52 -9.66
N TRP A 481 2.04 6.33 -9.20
CA TRP A 481 2.21 7.70 -9.70
C TRP A 481 3.60 8.04 -10.25
N HIS A 482 4.63 7.23 -9.99
CA HIS A 482 5.97 7.52 -10.51
C HIS A 482 6.08 7.18 -12.01
N SER A 483 6.74 8.00 -12.80
CA SER A 483 6.85 7.85 -14.27
C SER A 483 7.54 6.55 -14.71
N SER A 484 8.38 5.97 -13.85
CA SER A 484 9.05 4.67 -14.11
C SER A 484 8.09 3.48 -14.09
N GLN A 485 6.88 3.66 -13.54
CA GLN A 485 5.88 2.60 -13.33
C GLN A 485 4.80 2.60 -14.42
N THR A 486 5.13 3.10 -15.61
CA THR A 486 4.19 3.34 -16.72
C THR A 486 4.15 2.24 -17.79
N HIS A 487 4.97 1.20 -17.67
CA HIS A 487 5.03 0.08 -18.61
C HIS A 487 3.87 -0.92 -18.36
N PRO A 488 3.61 -1.85 -19.30
CA PRO A 488 2.64 -2.91 -19.08
C PRO A 488 2.89 -3.67 -17.77
N TYR A 489 1.82 -4.13 -17.13
CA TYR A 489 1.81 -4.81 -15.83
C TYR A 489 2.30 -3.98 -14.63
N GLN A 490 2.39 -2.64 -14.78
CA GLN A 490 2.72 -1.72 -13.70
C GLN A 490 1.51 -0.85 -13.31
N LEU A 491 1.51 -0.32 -12.08
CA LEU A 491 0.31 0.29 -11.49
C LEU A 491 0.06 1.75 -11.92
N ASN A 492 1.03 2.45 -12.53
CA ASN A 492 0.79 3.73 -13.21
C ASN A 492 0.29 3.50 -14.65
N PHE A 493 -0.78 2.72 -14.76
CA PHE A 493 -1.34 2.26 -16.02
C PHE A 493 -2.02 3.38 -16.83
N VAL A 494 -2.43 4.48 -16.18
CA VAL A 494 -2.93 5.69 -16.86
C VAL A 494 -1.83 6.50 -17.52
N GLY A 495 -0.58 6.26 -17.13
CA GLY A 495 0.54 6.87 -17.80
C GLY A 495 0.87 8.29 -17.39
N PHE A 496 0.56 8.64 -16.16
CA PHE A 496 0.95 9.91 -15.58
C PHE A 496 2.47 10.04 -15.55
N LYS A 497 2.99 11.17 -16.03
CA LYS A 497 4.41 11.50 -16.00
C LYS A 497 4.59 12.96 -15.62
N ASN A 498 5.28 13.22 -14.51
CA ASN A 498 5.61 14.57 -14.07
C ASN A 498 6.92 14.53 -13.26
N LYS A 499 7.90 15.32 -13.70
CA LYS A 499 9.25 15.30 -13.10
C LYS A 499 9.26 15.76 -11.64
N GLU A 500 8.51 16.80 -11.30
CA GLU A 500 8.41 17.29 -9.91
C GLU A 500 7.72 16.25 -9.03
N ALA A 501 6.66 15.60 -9.55
CA ALA A 501 5.99 14.51 -8.84
C ALA A 501 6.95 13.33 -8.58
N ASP A 502 7.73 12.92 -9.57
CA ASP A 502 8.72 11.84 -9.43
C ASP A 502 9.74 12.15 -8.32
N GLU A 503 10.29 13.37 -8.32
CA GLU A 503 11.23 13.84 -7.31
C GLU A 503 10.60 13.85 -5.90
N LEU A 504 9.35 14.33 -5.77
CA LEU A 504 8.64 14.36 -4.50
C LEU A 504 8.33 12.95 -3.98
N ILE A 505 7.90 12.02 -4.84
CA ILE A 505 7.64 10.63 -4.47
C ILE A 505 8.90 9.98 -3.90
N VAL A 506 10.07 10.20 -4.53
CA VAL A 506 11.34 9.68 -4.02
C VAL A 506 11.72 10.33 -2.70
N LYS A 507 11.56 11.66 -2.56
CA LYS A 507 11.82 12.37 -1.30
C LYS A 507 10.92 11.88 -0.17
N ILE A 508 9.64 11.66 -0.41
CA ILE A 508 8.68 11.13 0.59
C ILE A 508 9.15 9.79 1.16
N ARG A 509 9.75 8.92 0.33
CA ARG A 509 10.34 7.63 0.76
C ARG A 509 11.61 7.77 1.58
N GLN A 510 12.32 8.90 1.46
CA GLN A 510 13.63 9.11 2.09
C GLN A 510 13.57 10.07 3.29
N GLU A 511 12.44 10.75 3.47
CA GLU A 511 12.19 11.77 4.49
C GLU A 511 11.68 11.14 5.80
N TYR A 512 12.36 11.43 6.90
CA TYR A 512 12.02 10.96 8.27
C TYR A 512 11.52 12.08 9.18
N ASN A 513 11.66 13.36 8.78
CA ASN A 513 10.97 14.46 9.43
C ASN A 513 9.51 14.51 8.94
N HIS A 514 8.58 14.19 9.83
CA HIS A 514 7.15 14.11 9.55
C HIS A 514 6.58 15.39 8.92
N GLU A 515 6.96 16.57 9.42
CA GLU A 515 6.45 17.85 8.91
C GLU A 515 6.91 18.13 7.48
N LYS A 516 8.18 17.86 7.16
CA LYS A 516 8.70 17.92 5.79
C LYS A 516 8.02 16.89 4.89
N GLN A 517 7.80 15.67 5.39
CA GLN A 517 7.10 14.63 4.63
C GLN A 517 5.67 15.06 4.29
N VAL A 518 4.94 15.65 5.24
CA VAL A 518 3.61 16.24 5.02
C VAL A 518 3.66 17.33 3.95
N GLN A 519 4.64 18.24 4.00
CA GLN A 519 4.79 19.28 2.97
C GLN A 519 5.01 18.69 1.57
N TYR A 520 5.87 17.68 1.44
CA TYR A 520 6.08 16.99 0.17
C TYR A 520 4.82 16.28 -0.33
N CYS A 521 4.08 15.63 0.56
CA CYS A 521 2.81 14.97 0.22
C CYS A 521 1.76 15.98 -0.25
N ARG A 522 1.59 17.11 0.45
CA ARG A 522 0.64 18.16 0.05
C ARG A 522 1.00 18.76 -1.30
N ARG A 523 2.29 19.02 -1.55
CA ARG A 523 2.74 19.48 -2.87
C ARG A 523 2.47 18.44 -3.97
N LEU A 524 2.72 17.16 -3.70
CA LEU A 524 2.40 16.08 -4.64
C LEU A 524 0.88 16.00 -4.90
N HIS A 525 0.06 16.16 -3.86
CA HIS A 525 -1.40 16.23 -3.98
C HIS A 525 -1.81 17.38 -4.91
N GLU A 526 -1.28 18.60 -4.72
CA GLU A 526 -1.55 19.74 -5.59
C GLU A 526 -1.23 19.45 -7.06
N ILE A 527 -0.07 18.83 -7.33
CA ILE A 527 0.34 18.50 -8.70
C ILE A 527 -0.65 17.52 -9.32
N ILE A 528 -0.96 16.42 -8.64
CA ILE A 528 -1.87 15.39 -9.15
C ILE A 528 -3.30 15.95 -9.33
N ALA A 529 -3.77 16.74 -8.35
CA ALA A 529 -5.08 17.40 -8.43
C ALA A 529 -5.15 18.40 -9.60
N ARG A 530 -4.06 19.13 -9.88
CA ARG A 530 -3.97 20.06 -11.01
C ARG A 530 -3.95 19.33 -12.35
N GLU A 531 -3.11 18.32 -12.47
CA GLU A 531 -2.89 17.54 -13.69
C GLU A 531 -4.11 16.69 -14.08
N GLN A 532 -5.00 16.35 -13.13
CA GLN A 532 -6.21 15.55 -13.39
C GLN A 532 -5.94 14.27 -14.20
N PRO A 533 -4.95 13.43 -13.84
CA PRO A 533 -4.81 12.10 -14.48
C PRO A 533 -6.06 11.26 -14.24
N TYR A 534 -6.75 11.51 -13.12
CA TYR A 534 -8.04 10.95 -12.76
C TYR A 534 -9.09 12.06 -12.60
N THR A 535 -10.36 11.76 -12.87
CA THR A 535 -11.48 12.37 -12.14
C THR A 535 -11.58 11.66 -10.79
N PHE A 536 -11.09 12.31 -9.74
CA PHE A 536 -11.31 11.86 -8.37
C PHE A 536 -12.80 12.03 -8.01
N LEU A 537 -13.47 10.91 -7.73
CA LEU A 537 -14.89 10.90 -7.42
C LEU A 537 -15.07 11.07 -5.90
N TYR A 538 -14.95 9.97 -5.17
CA TYR A 538 -15.25 9.92 -3.75
C TYR A 538 -14.35 8.93 -3.02
N VAL A 539 -14.17 9.19 -1.72
CA VAL A 539 -13.77 8.18 -0.75
C VAL A 539 -15.04 7.61 -0.13
N GLY A 540 -15.23 6.29 -0.25
CA GLY A 540 -16.36 5.61 0.35
C GLY A 540 -16.20 5.55 1.87
N LYS A 541 -17.30 5.43 2.61
CA LYS A 541 -17.23 4.99 4.00
C LYS A 541 -17.20 3.47 4.04
N TRP A 542 -16.35 2.89 4.89
CA TRP A 542 -16.60 1.53 5.34
C TRP A 542 -17.86 1.54 6.21
N THR A 543 -18.66 0.50 6.11
CA THR A 543 -19.95 0.41 6.78
C THR A 543 -20.08 -0.94 7.44
N ALA A 544 -20.67 -0.98 8.64
CA ALA A 544 -20.92 -2.20 9.38
C ALA A 544 -22.24 -2.09 10.14
N VAL A 545 -22.90 -3.22 10.32
CA VAL A 545 -24.10 -3.32 11.15
C VAL A 545 -23.97 -4.54 12.04
N LEU A 546 -24.29 -4.35 13.32
CA LEU A 546 -24.29 -5.39 14.33
C LEU A 546 -25.62 -5.39 15.08
N ASP A 547 -25.98 -6.54 15.63
CA ASP A 547 -26.97 -6.60 16.71
C ASP A 547 -26.52 -5.70 17.87
N LYS A 548 -27.41 -4.87 18.41
CA LYS A 548 -27.10 -3.92 19.49
C LYS A 548 -26.63 -4.60 20.78
N ARG A 549 -26.96 -5.88 20.94
CA ARG A 549 -26.51 -6.75 22.04
C ARG A 549 -25.05 -7.19 21.90
N ILE A 550 -24.38 -6.89 20.79
CA ILE A 550 -22.95 -7.14 20.65
C ILE A 550 -22.19 -5.96 21.30
N LEU A 551 -21.52 -6.24 22.40
CA LEU A 551 -20.85 -5.25 23.25
C LEU A 551 -19.41 -5.65 23.51
N ILE A 552 -18.60 -4.69 23.97
CA ILE A 552 -17.29 -4.97 24.55
C ILE A 552 -17.50 -5.33 26.02
N LYS A 553 -16.94 -6.47 26.43
CA LYS A 553 -16.91 -6.90 27.83
C LYS A 553 -15.51 -6.73 28.42
N ASP A 554 -15.41 -5.95 29.49
CA ASP A 554 -14.21 -5.79 30.31
C ASP A 554 -14.49 -6.12 31.77
N LEU A 555 -13.43 -6.07 32.59
CA LEU A 555 -13.49 -6.17 34.05
C LEU A 555 -13.10 -4.82 34.67
N ASP A 556 -13.80 -4.41 35.73
CA ASP A 556 -13.38 -3.27 36.54
C ASP A 556 -12.20 -3.64 37.48
N LYS A 557 -11.77 -2.69 38.30
CA LYS A 557 -10.65 -2.87 39.25
C LYS A 557 -10.94 -3.88 40.35
N ASP A 558 -12.21 -4.15 40.63
CA ASP A 558 -12.70 -5.04 41.68
C ASP A 558 -13.17 -6.40 41.12
N GLY A 559 -13.01 -6.63 39.80
CA GLY A 559 -13.40 -7.85 39.11
C GLY A 559 -14.87 -7.91 38.67
N GLY A 560 -15.62 -6.82 38.81
CA GLY A 560 -16.99 -6.67 38.30
C GLY A 560 -17.02 -6.57 36.77
N MET A 561 -18.13 -7.02 36.16
CA MET A 561 -18.29 -6.99 34.71
C MET A 561 -18.70 -5.60 34.23
N LEU A 562 -17.96 -5.05 33.27
CA LEU A 562 -18.30 -3.79 32.60
C LEU A 562 -18.66 -4.05 31.13
N TYR A 563 -19.79 -3.49 30.70
CA TYR A 563 -20.25 -3.55 29.32
C TYR A 563 -20.16 -2.18 28.67
N ARG A 564 -19.49 -2.12 27.52
CA ARG A 564 -19.29 -0.89 26.76
C ARG A 564 -19.76 -1.07 25.32
N LYS A 565 -20.30 0.00 24.72
CA LYS A 565 -20.58 0.01 23.29
C LYS A 565 -19.29 -0.14 22.51
N ILE A 566 -19.36 -0.81 21.36
CA ILE A 566 -18.27 -0.79 20.39
C ILE A 566 -18.12 0.64 19.89
N LYS A 567 -16.90 1.16 19.93
CA LYS A 567 -16.52 2.44 19.31
C LYS A 567 -15.39 2.13 18.33
N PRO A 568 -15.52 2.52 17.05
CA PRO A 568 -14.41 2.42 16.10
C PRO A 568 -13.18 3.15 16.63
N THR A 569 -11.98 2.63 16.32
CA THR A 569 -10.74 3.32 16.62
C THR A 569 -10.66 4.66 15.86
N LYS A 570 -9.68 5.52 16.20
CA LYS A 570 -9.41 6.75 15.43
C LYS A 570 -9.14 6.49 13.94
N THR A 571 -8.59 5.32 13.62
CA THR A 571 -8.35 4.86 12.24
C THR A 571 -9.57 4.24 11.58
N GLY A 572 -10.71 4.17 12.27
CA GLY A 572 -11.97 3.62 11.75
C GLY A 572 -12.10 2.11 11.89
N ASN A 573 -11.21 1.41 12.58
CA ASN A 573 -11.36 -0.03 12.76
C ASN A 573 -12.34 -0.33 13.90
N TYR A 574 -13.53 -0.87 13.58
CA TYR A 574 -14.50 -1.28 14.60
C TYR A 574 -14.17 -2.66 15.20
N THR A 575 -13.51 -3.55 14.46
CA THR A 575 -13.15 -4.92 14.86
C THR A 575 -11.82 -5.01 15.64
N PHE A 576 -11.15 -3.88 15.92
CA PHE A 576 -9.87 -3.89 16.63
C PHE A 576 -9.92 -4.63 17.98
N HIS A 577 -11.05 -4.49 18.70
CA HIS A 577 -11.30 -5.19 19.97
C HIS A 577 -12.17 -6.44 19.82
N PHE A 578 -12.16 -7.08 18.64
CA PHE A 578 -13.03 -8.23 18.34
C PHE A 578 -12.87 -9.39 19.33
N ASN A 579 -11.66 -9.63 19.86
CA ASN A 579 -11.43 -10.62 20.92
C ASN A 579 -12.23 -10.34 22.20
N ARG A 580 -12.62 -9.09 22.45
CA ARG A 580 -13.39 -8.67 23.63
C ARG A 580 -14.88 -8.51 23.38
N TRP A 581 -15.36 -8.90 22.21
CA TRP A 581 -16.78 -8.81 21.89
C TRP A 581 -17.56 -9.94 22.54
N MET A 582 -18.77 -9.63 23.01
CA MET A 582 -19.73 -10.59 23.54
C MET A 582 -21.14 -10.18 23.10
N LYS A 583 -21.93 -11.16 22.67
CA LYS A 583 -23.36 -10.99 22.45
C LYS A 583 -24.11 -11.35 23.73
N VAL A 584 -24.76 -10.37 24.34
CA VAL A 584 -25.58 -10.58 25.55
C VAL A 584 -27.00 -11.03 25.18
N PRO A 585 -27.71 -11.80 26.04
CA PRO A 585 -29.09 -12.20 25.77
C PRO A 585 -30.04 -11.00 25.75
N GLU A 586 -29.85 -10.07 26.69
CA GLU A 586 -30.62 -8.83 26.88
C GLU A 586 -29.66 -7.65 27.12
N MET A 587 -30.11 -6.43 26.79
CA MET A 587 -29.29 -5.22 26.93
C MET A 587 -29.09 -4.85 28.41
N PRO A 588 -27.84 -4.82 28.93
CA PRO A 588 -27.56 -4.37 30.29
C PRO A 588 -27.57 -2.85 30.41
N GLU A 589 -27.58 -2.34 31.65
CA GLU A 589 -27.19 -0.96 31.91
C GLU A 589 -25.76 -0.74 31.42
N LEU A 590 -25.59 0.23 30.53
CA LEU A 590 -24.29 0.55 29.97
C LEU A 590 -23.57 1.52 30.90
N THR A 591 -22.31 1.21 31.22
CA THR A 591 -21.46 2.14 31.96
C THR A 591 -21.26 3.41 31.11
N PRO A 592 -21.53 4.62 31.63
CA PRO A 592 -21.24 5.87 30.92
C PRO A 592 -19.76 5.91 30.54
N GLY A 593 -19.47 6.09 29.25
CA GLY A 593 -18.09 6.07 28.74
C GLY A 593 -17.42 7.44 28.79
N ASN A 594 -16.19 7.48 29.31
CA ASN A 594 -15.19 8.52 29.01
C ASN A 594 -14.87 8.61 27.51
#